data_AF-A0AAU5XQ76-F1
#
_entry.id   AF-A0AAU5XQ76-F1
#
_cell.length_a   1.000
_cell.length_b   1.000
_cell.length_c   1.000
_cell.angle_alpha   90.00
_cell.angle_beta   90.00
_cell.angle_gamma   90.00
#
_symmetry.space_group_name_H-M   'P 1'
#
loop_
_entity.id
_entity.type
_entity.pdbx_description
1 polymer ?
#
loop_
_entity_poly.entity_id
_entity_poly.type
_entity_poly.pdbx_seq_one_letter_code
_entity_poly.pdbx_strand_id
1 'polypeptide(L)'
;MLSRRTFVTAGLAAAVTSAPLWSTGTAPSARAATALPLTLKNNSGSGTVYAYVSGADTSGWPGFVTADGQFHRLPNPSSPVTPIPDYAIPLGGSGSQVTVTLRDYVIGGRVWFSADKKIQFFVNPGPGLVQPGFTSSDPNWQTNWTFCEFTYNSANLYANISYVDMVALPVSMATTGAAGAQSVSPLPDGALAAIADGLRAQHNTDGAPWDRLVVTDASGKVVRVLAPGHSPVDFGGYWTNYLNAVWDHYRSTPLTINGQGSIGAYTGTVSGDTIVFAGLNTNGVPFTKPSAIDIFGCASGPLYNSGGDARGAIAARLAAALNRSSLLVAGGNNQPDGVAPAQYYKDATTNHYARLVHQNASIGYAFPYDDVGPTGAQPVDGHLQDPAPTSWTVALGPGAGGGTTPPPGGGTSAYSTIQAESYSAQSGTQNEACSEGGTDVGWIAGGDWLKYAGLDFGSSSPAQFVARLASGAAAGVSGAILARLDSTTGPVIAEIDFANNGGWQQWQTVPANIVRSATGVHDVYLTFGGGSADFVNINWFTFTR
;
A
#
# COMPACT_ATOMS: atom_id res chain seq x y z
N MET A 1 18.31 6.98 8.24
CA MET A 1 17.17 6.73 7.33
C MET A 1 17.73 6.30 6.00
N LEU A 2 17.45 5.06 5.62
CA LEU A 2 18.01 4.44 4.43
C LEU A 2 17.16 4.88 3.23
N SER A 3 17.59 5.94 2.55
CA SER A 3 16.98 6.36 1.28
C SER A 3 17.27 5.31 0.20
N ARG A 4 16.34 5.11 -0.74
CA ARG A 4 16.39 4.22 -1.91
C ARG A 4 17.70 4.27 -2.74
N ARG A 5 18.55 5.28 -2.56
CA ARG A 5 19.83 5.43 -3.28
C ARG A 5 21.09 5.05 -2.48
N THR A 6 20.99 4.77 -1.18
CA THR A 6 22.17 4.48 -0.34
C THR A 6 22.59 3.00 -0.37
N PHE A 7 21.77 2.11 -0.94
CA PHE A 7 22.10 0.68 -1.04
C PHE A 7 23.10 0.33 -2.15
N VAL A 8 23.48 1.28 -3.00
CA VAL A 8 24.47 1.03 -4.07
C VAL A 8 25.93 1.17 -3.57
N THR A 9 26.20 1.69 -2.36
CA THR A 9 27.60 1.95 -1.94
C THR A 9 28.01 1.70 -0.49
N ALA A 10 27.14 1.31 0.45
CA ALA A 10 27.55 1.20 1.86
C ALA A 10 27.78 -0.25 2.34
N GLY A 11 29.02 -0.72 2.19
CA GLY A 11 29.54 -1.79 3.04
C GLY A 11 29.68 -1.31 4.49
N LEU A 12 29.00 -1.99 5.41
CA LEU A 12 29.21 -2.12 6.86
C LEU A 12 29.93 -0.96 7.60
N ALA A 13 29.17 -0.25 8.44
CA ALA A 13 29.68 0.27 9.71
C ALA A 13 28.68 -0.09 10.83
N ALA A 14 29.10 -1.00 11.71
CA ALA A 14 28.33 -1.44 12.87
C ALA A 14 28.27 -0.33 13.93
N ALA A 15 27.07 0.07 14.35
CA ALA A 15 26.87 0.89 15.54
C ALA A 15 26.62 -0.05 16.73
N VAL A 16 27.59 -0.10 17.65
CA VAL A 16 27.50 -0.83 18.91
C VAL A 16 26.80 0.09 19.92
N THR A 17 25.61 -0.29 20.39
CA THR A 17 24.95 0.35 21.53
C THR A 17 25.33 -0.39 22.81
N SER A 18 25.78 0.35 23.81
CA SER A 18 26.18 -0.14 25.12
C SER A 18 24.97 -0.33 26.04
N ALA A 19 24.75 -1.57 26.49
CA ALA A 19 23.95 -1.93 27.66
C ALA A 19 24.58 -3.19 28.32
N PRO A 20 24.35 -3.45 29.62
CA PRO A 20 25.33 -4.11 30.49
C PRO A 20 25.51 -5.60 30.23
N LEU A 21 26.74 -6.07 30.49
CA LEU A 21 27.24 -7.43 30.33
C LEU A 21 26.33 -8.51 30.93
N TRP A 22 25.68 -9.27 30.06
CA TRP A 22 25.34 -10.67 30.28
C TRP A 22 25.93 -11.46 29.10
N SER A 23 26.77 -12.44 29.41
CA SER A 23 27.47 -13.26 28.42
C SER A 23 26.48 -14.05 27.57
N THR A 24 26.33 -13.69 26.30
CA THR A 24 25.71 -14.52 25.27
C THR A 24 26.68 -14.68 24.13
N GLY A 25 26.99 -15.92 23.77
CA GLY A 25 27.98 -16.27 22.76
C GLY A 25 27.77 -15.53 21.44
N THR A 26 28.87 -15.21 20.76
CA THR A 26 28.87 -14.64 19.42
C THR A 26 28.21 -15.62 18.45
N ALA A 27 26.91 -15.47 18.23
CA ALA A 27 26.25 -16.11 17.10
C ALA A 27 26.93 -15.60 15.82
N PRO A 28 27.35 -16.47 14.89
CA PRO A 28 27.92 -16.03 13.63
C PRO A 28 26.90 -15.13 12.91
N SER A 29 27.35 -13.99 12.40
CA SER A 29 26.49 -13.11 11.58
C SER A 29 25.98 -13.91 10.38
N ALA A 30 24.66 -14.09 10.31
CA ALA A 30 24.03 -14.81 9.20
C ALA A 30 24.39 -14.11 7.87
N ARG A 31 24.74 -14.91 6.86
CA ARG A 31 25.07 -14.44 5.51
C ARG A 31 24.21 -15.17 4.49
N ALA A 32 23.80 -14.45 3.45
CA ALA A 32 23.10 -15.03 2.32
C ALA A 32 24.00 -16.06 1.62
N ALA A 33 23.42 -17.21 1.26
CA ALA A 33 24.09 -18.18 0.40
C ALA A 33 24.21 -17.63 -1.02
N THR A 34 25.04 -18.21 -1.88
CA THR A 34 24.99 -17.85 -3.31
C THR A 34 23.75 -18.42 -4.01
N ALA A 35 23.25 -19.57 -3.53
CA ALA A 35 22.06 -20.21 -4.04
C ALA A 35 20.79 -19.81 -3.26
N LEU A 36 19.80 -19.20 -3.92
CA LEU A 36 18.49 -18.89 -3.34
C LEU A 36 17.35 -19.43 -4.21
N PRO A 37 16.55 -20.39 -3.71
CA PRO A 37 15.32 -20.80 -4.39
C PRO A 37 14.29 -19.66 -4.48
N LEU A 38 13.99 -19.23 -5.70
CA LEU A 38 12.93 -18.28 -6.04
C LEU A 38 11.75 -19.02 -6.68
N THR A 39 10.62 -19.07 -5.98
CA THR A 39 9.37 -19.64 -6.51
C THR A 39 8.50 -18.55 -7.12
N LEU A 40 8.23 -18.67 -8.41
CA LEU A 40 7.37 -17.79 -9.18
C LEU A 40 6.00 -18.45 -9.34
N LYS A 41 4.93 -17.79 -8.91
CA LYS A 41 3.57 -18.35 -8.94
C LYS A 41 2.64 -17.55 -9.84
N ASN A 42 1.79 -18.26 -10.58
CA ASN A 42 0.65 -17.68 -11.27
C ASN A 42 -0.62 -17.94 -10.45
N ASN A 43 -1.13 -16.91 -9.78
CA ASN A 43 -2.45 -16.89 -9.12
C ASN A 43 -3.37 -15.83 -9.75
N SER A 44 -3.10 -15.43 -10.99
CA SER A 44 -3.72 -14.26 -11.61
C SER A 44 -5.13 -14.52 -12.15
N GLY A 45 -5.56 -15.78 -12.20
CA GLY A 45 -6.73 -16.20 -12.97
C GLY A 45 -6.50 -16.30 -14.48
N SER A 46 -5.35 -15.84 -15.01
CA SER A 46 -4.99 -16.02 -16.43
C SER A 46 -4.45 -17.44 -16.69
N GLY A 47 -4.79 -17.97 -17.86
CA GLY A 47 -4.26 -19.23 -18.39
C GLY A 47 -2.84 -19.13 -18.94
N THR A 48 -2.26 -17.93 -19.08
CA THR A 48 -0.91 -17.74 -19.62
C THR A 48 -0.21 -16.56 -18.94
N VAL A 49 0.81 -16.86 -18.15
CA VAL A 49 1.65 -15.86 -17.48
C VAL A 49 3.12 -16.11 -17.78
N TYR A 50 3.84 -15.03 -18.06
CA TYR A 50 5.29 -15.01 -18.23
C TYR A 50 5.92 -14.24 -17.08
N ALA A 51 7.00 -14.77 -16.51
CA ALA A 51 7.82 -14.07 -15.55
C ALA A 51 9.20 -13.74 -16.14
N TYR A 52 9.84 -12.70 -15.63
CA TYR A 52 11.21 -12.33 -15.99
C TYR A 52 11.95 -11.89 -14.73
N VAL A 53 13.21 -12.27 -14.60
CA VAL A 53 14.05 -11.84 -13.47
C VAL A 53 15.21 -11.05 -14.04
N SER A 54 15.15 -9.72 -13.99
CA SER A 54 16.20 -8.83 -14.49
C SER A 54 17.00 -8.22 -13.35
N GLY A 55 18.21 -7.76 -13.62
CA GLY A 55 18.98 -6.95 -12.68
C GLY A 55 20.39 -6.71 -13.20
N ALA A 56 21.32 -6.42 -12.30
CA ALA A 56 22.74 -6.38 -12.59
C ALA A 56 23.50 -7.44 -11.79
N ASP A 57 24.62 -7.90 -12.33
CA ASP A 57 25.57 -8.68 -11.52
C ASP A 57 26.38 -7.77 -10.57
N THR A 58 27.30 -8.37 -9.81
CA THR A 58 28.13 -7.64 -8.84
C THR A 58 29.10 -6.63 -9.46
N SER A 59 29.30 -6.65 -10.79
CA SER A 59 30.07 -5.63 -11.52
C SER A 59 29.22 -4.47 -12.03
N GLY A 60 27.89 -4.56 -11.87
CA GLY A 60 26.93 -3.59 -12.41
C GLY A 60 26.50 -3.89 -13.83
N TRP A 61 26.86 -5.04 -14.41
CA TRP A 61 26.50 -5.40 -15.78
C TRP A 61 25.04 -5.92 -15.83
N PRO A 62 24.15 -5.34 -16.65
CA PRO A 62 22.74 -5.72 -16.69
C PRO A 62 22.53 -7.09 -17.35
N GLY A 63 21.51 -7.82 -16.91
CA GLY A 63 21.23 -9.18 -17.34
C GLY A 63 19.88 -9.71 -16.88
N PHE A 64 19.62 -10.97 -17.23
CA PHE A 64 18.45 -11.73 -16.81
C PHE A 64 18.85 -13.08 -16.23
N VAL A 65 18.12 -13.53 -15.22
CA VAL A 65 18.16 -14.92 -14.77
C VAL A 65 17.16 -15.72 -15.59
N THR A 66 17.58 -16.87 -16.12
CA THR A 66 16.69 -17.77 -16.89
C THR A 66 16.20 -18.96 -16.06
N ALA A 67 15.36 -19.81 -16.65
CA ALA A 67 14.75 -20.94 -15.96
C ALA A 67 15.76 -21.95 -15.37
N ASP A 68 17.02 -21.96 -15.83
CA ASP A 68 18.10 -22.80 -15.29
C ASP A 68 18.78 -22.21 -14.04
N GLY A 69 18.44 -20.96 -13.68
CA GLY A 69 18.97 -20.23 -12.55
C GLY A 69 20.26 -19.44 -12.83
N GLN A 70 20.79 -19.47 -14.04
CA GLN A 70 22.01 -18.76 -14.44
C GLN A 70 21.72 -17.29 -14.77
N PHE A 71 22.66 -16.40 -14.45
CA PHE A 71 22.60 -15.00 -14.85
C PHE A 71 23.24 -14.79 -16.23
N HIS A 72 22.46 -14.27 -17.18
CA HIS A 72 22.88 -13.98 -18.54
C HIS A 72 23.04 -12.47 -18.72
N ARG A 73 24.29 -12.03 -18.87
CA ARG A 73 24.64 -10.65 -19.21
C ARG A 73 24.03 -10.24 -20.56
N LEU A 74 23.51 -9.03 -20.62
CA LEU A 74 23.06 -8.42 -21.88
C LEU A 74 24.24 -8.07 -22.78
N PRO A 75 24.05 -8.10 -24.11
CA PRO A 75 25.06 -7.60 -25.04
C PRO A 75 25.23 -6.09 -24.90
N ASN A 76 26.37 -5.57 -25.34
CA ASN A 76 26.61 -4.13 -25.47
C ASN A 76 26.43 -3.72 -26.94
N PRO A 77 25.25 -3.23 -27.35
CA PRO A 77 24.99 -2.86 -28.73
C PRO A 77 25.66 -1.53 -29.11
N SER A 78 25.76 -1.27 -30.41
CA SER A 78 26.17 0.04 -30.93
C SER A 78 25.01 1.05 -31.04
N SER A 79 23.77 0.57 -31.08
CA SER A 79 22.57 1.41 -31.29
C SER A 79 21.62 1.36 -30.08
N PRO A 80 20.93 2.47 -29.75
CA PRO A 80 19.92 2.47 -28.71
C PRO A 80 18.68 1.65 -29.10
N VAL A 81 17.90 1.24 -28.10
CA VAL A 81 16.66 0.47 -28.26
C VAL A 81 16.87 -0.77 -29.13
N THR A 82 18.00 -1.45 -28.95
CA THR A 82 18.31 -2.70 -29.68
C THR A 82 17.52 -3.85 -29.05
N PRO A 83 16.72 -4.62 -29.82
CA PRO A 83 15.97 -5.77 -29.29
C PRO A 83 16.92 -6.82 -28.70
N ILE A 84 16.50 -7.47 -27.60
CA ILE A 84 17.23 -8.57 -26.97
C ILE A 84 16.47 -9.90 -27.10
N PRO A 85 17.14 -11.05 -26.89
CA PRO A 85 16.46 -12.33 -26.79
C PRO A 85 15.38 -12.32 -25.70
N ASP A 86 14.36 -13.15 -25.90
CA ASP A 86 13.30 -13.33 -24.91
C ASP A 86 13.79 -14.21 -23.76
N TYR A 87 13.77 -13.65 -22.54
CA TYR A 87 14.17 -14.33 -21.30
C TYR A 87 12.95 -14.76 -20.45
N ALA A 88 11.77 -14.91 -21.06
CA ALA A 88 10.56 -15.31 -20.36
C ALA A 88 10.71 -16.69 -19.68
N ILE A 89 10.24 -16.77 -18.44
CA ILE A 89 9.98 -18.00 -17.69
C ILE A 89 8.46 -18.24 -17.72
N PRO A 90 7.95 -19.17 -18.54
CA PRO A 90 6.51 -19.44 -18.61
C PRO A 90 6.04 -20.13 -17.32
N LEU A 91 4.96 -19.62 -16.70
CA LEU A 91 4.46 -20.16 -15.43
C LEU A 91 3.29 -21.14 -15.59
N GLY A 92 2.73 -21.29 -16.79
CA GLY A 92 1.51 -22.07 -17.03
C GLY A 92 0.24 -21.35 -16.57
N GLY A 93 -0.86 -22.10 -16.43
CA GLY A 93 -2.16 -21.56 -16.02
C GLY A 93 -2.24 -21.22 -14.52
N SER A 94 -3.30 -20.53 -14.11
CA SER A 94 -3.52 -20.16 -12.70
C SER A 94 -3.44 -21.37 -11.74
N GLY A 95 -2.82 -21.19 -10.59
CA GLY A 95 -2.45 -22.23 -9.62
C GLY A 95 -1.08 -22.88 -9.87
N SER A 96 -0.45 -22.62 -11.01
CA SER A 96 0.86 -23.18 -11.36
C SER A 96 2.02 -22.39 -10.72
N GLN A 97 3.15 -23.06 -10.56
CA GLN A 97 4.38 -22.45 -10.06
C GLN A 97 5.63 -23.02 -10.74
N VAL A 98 6.67 -22.19 -10.83
CA VAL A 98 8.00 -22.56 -11.29
C VAL A 98 9.01 -22.10 -10.24
N THR A 99 9.92 -22.97 -9.82
CA THR A 99 11.02 -22.60 -8.92
C THR A 99 12.31 -22.50 -9.72
N VAL A 100 12.92 -21.31 -9.68
CA VAL A 100 14.23 -21.00 -10.25
C VAL A 100 15.19 -20.76 -9.11
N THR A 101 16.31 -21.47 -9.06
CA THR A 101 17.34 -21.21 -8.05
C THR A 101 18.27 -20.11 -8.56
N LEU A 102 18.25 -18.94 -7.93
CA LEU A 102 19.25 -17.90 -8.21
C LEU A 102 20.63 -18.47 -7.83
N ARG A 103 21.55 -18.56 -8.79
CA ARG A 103 22.91 -19.09 -8.56
C ARG A 103 23.95 -18.00 -8.29
N ASP A 104 23.59 -16.77 -8.66
CA ASP A 104 24.41 -15.57 -8.52
C ASP A 104 23.63 -14.48 -7.76
N TYR A 105 24.36 -13.50 -7.23
CA TYR A 105 23.76 -12.28 -6.69
C TYR A 105 23.20 -11.41 -7.81
N VAL A 106 22.03 -10.83 -7.56
CA VAL A 106 21.32 -9.96 -8.50
C VAL A 106 21.02 -8.64 -7.81
N ILE A 107 21.66 -7.58 -8.29
CA ILE A 107 21.66 -6.25 -7.68
C ILE A 107 20.68 -5.35 -8.44
N GLY A 108 19.86 -4.60 -7.69
CA GLY A 108 18.89 -3.66 -8.30
C GLY A 108 17.95 -4.34 -9.29
N GLY A 109 17.48 -5.55 -8.93
CA GLY A 109 16.69 -6.40 -9.79
C GLY A 109 15.19 -6.12 -9.74
N ARG A 110 14.48 -6.70 -10.72
CA ARG A 110 13.03 -6.72 -10.81
C ARG A 110 12.56 -8.13 -11.18
N VAL A 111 11.55 -8.61 -10.48
CA VAL A 111 10.75 -9.76 -10.92
C VAL A 111 9.53 -9.22 -11.62
N TRP A 112 9.50 -9.35 -12.94
CA TRP A 112 8.40 -8.93 -13.79
C TRP A 112 7.43 -10.07 -13.98
N PHE A 113 6.16 -9.72 -14.16
CA PHE A 113 5.17 -10.61 -14.72
C PHE A 113 4.41 -9.94 -15.84
N SER A 114 3.97 -10.72 -16.82
CA SER A 114 2.96 -10.30 -17.78
C SER A 114 1.93 -11.40 -18.03
N ALA A 115 0.67 -10.99 -18.15
CA ALA A 115 -0.44 -11.86 -18.48
C ALA A 115 -0.72 -11.81 -19.99
N ASP A 116 -0.98 -12.97 -20.58
CA ASP A 116 -1.42 -13.23 -21.97
C ASP A 116 -0.43 -12.84 -23.08
N LYS A 117 0.35 -11.77 -22.90
CA LYS A 117 1.39 -11.30 -23.83
C LYS A 117 2.74 -11.22 -23.12
N LYS A 118 3.81 -11.48 -23.87
CA LYS A 118 5.19 -11.31 -23.40
C LYS A 118 5.57 -9.83 -23.33
N ILE A 119 6.53 -9.50 -22.48
CA ILE A 119 7.16 -8.18 -22.43
C ILE A 119 8.30 -8.13 -23.46
N GLN A 120 8.37 -7.05 -24.23
CA GLN A 120 9.47 -6.76 -25.12
C GLN A 120 10.48 -5.83 -24.43
N PHE A 121 11.68 -6.33 -24.21
CA PHE A 121 12.80 -5.58 -23.65
C PHE A 121 13.79 -5.16 -24.74
N PHE A 122 14.56 -4.10 -24.45
CA PHE A 122 15.63 -3.63 -25.32
C PHE A 122 16.89 -3.33 -24.50
N VAL A 123 18.00 -3.07 -25.19
CA VAL A 123 19.26 -2.65 -24.57
C VAL A 123 19.84 -1.45 -25.32
N ASN A 124 20.36 -0.49 -24.56
CA ASN A 124 21.12 0.67 -25.05
C ASN A 124 22.63 0.41 -24.97
N PRO A 125 23.48 1.15 -25.70
CA PRO A 125 24.93 1.13 -25.50
C PRO A 125 25.28 1.49 -24.06
N GLY A 126 26.31 0.88 -23.48
CA GLY A 126 26.72 1.12 -22.10
C GLY A 126 26.92 -0.11 -21.22
N PRO A 127 26.36 -1.29 -21.54
CA PRO A 127 24.96 -1.54 -21.87
C PRO A 127 23.98 -1.07 -20.79
N GLY A 128 22.74 -0.77 -21.18
CA GLY A 128 21.66 -0.45 -20.24
C GLY A 128 20.35 -1.11 -20.64
N LEU A 129 19.75 -1.88 -19.73
CA LEU A 129 18.42 -2.47 -19.96
C LEU A 129 17.38 -1.35 -20.12
N VAL A 130 16.71 -1.33 -21.27
CA VAL A 130 15.53 -0.51 -21.50
C VAL A 130 14.32 -1.26 -20.98
N GLN A 131 13.75 -0.72 -19.91
CA GLN A 131 12.59 -1.28 -19.24
C GLN A 131 11.30 -0.80 -19.92
N PRO A 132 10.15 -1.49 -19.71
CA PRO A 132 8.85 -1.03 -20.21
C PRO A 132 8.58 0.44 -19.83
N GLY A 133 8.32 1.27 -20.84
CA GLY A 133 8.04 2.69 -20.68
C GLY A 133 6.58 2.99 -20.30
N PHE A 134 6.37 4.19 -19.76
CA PHE A 134 5.06 4.71 -19.38
C PHE A 134 4.43 5.62 -20.45
N THR A 135 4.84 5.47 -21.71
CA THR A 135 4.32 6.25 -22.84
C THR A 135 3.52 5.37 -23.77
N SER A 136 2.52 5.96 -24.44
CA SER A 136 1.66 5.25 -25.39
C SER A 136 2.38 4.73 -26.65
N SER A 137 3.58 5.25 -26.91
CA SER A 137 4.48 4.77 -27.96
C SER A 137 5.29 3.52 -27.58
N ASP A 138 5.32 3.13 -26.30
CA ASP A 138 6.04 1.94 -25.86
C ASP A 138 5.33 0.67 -26.36
N PRO A 139 6.07 -0.32 -26.91
CA PRO A 139 5.46 -1.57 -27.39
C PRO A 139 4.75 -2.37 -26.28
N ASN A 140 5.07 -2.11 -25.02
CA ASN A 140 4.46 -2.75 -23.85
C ASN A 140 3.31 -1.93 -23.25
N TRP A 141 2.90 -0.81 -23.87
CA TRP A 141 1.89 0.10 -23.32
C TRP A 141 0.59 -0.62 -22.91
N GLN A 142 0.08 -1.45 -23.84
CA GLN A 142 -1.14 -2.25 -23.66
C GLN A 142 -0.88 -3.66 -23.11
N THR A 143 0.38 -4.03 -22.87
CA THR A 143 0.69 -5.31 -22.23
C THR A 143 0.36 -5.22 -20.75
N ASN A 144 -0.33 -6.23 -20.24
CA ASN A 144 -0.74 -6.29 -18.85
C ASN A 144 0.40 -6.86 -18.00
N TRP A 145 1.26 -5.97 -17.50
CA TRP A 145 2.48 -6.33 -16.75
C TRP A 145 2.60 -5.57 -15.43
N THR A 146 3.36 -6.16 -14.52
CA THR A 146 3.69 -5.62 -13.20
C THR A 146 5.09 -6.08 -12.79
N PHE A 147 5.62 -5.56 -11.67
CA PHE A 147 6.88 -6.02 -11.10
C PHE A 147 6.94 -5.81 -9.60
N CYS A 148 7.82 -6.57 -8.93
CA CYS A 148 8.40 -6.19 -7.64
C CYS A 148 9.90 -5.93 -7.81
N GLU A 149 10.45 -5.12 -6.92
CA GLU A 149 11.87 -4.76 -6.91
C GLU A 149 12.60 -5.62 -5.87
N PHE A 150 13.88 -5.91 -6.12
CA PHE A 150 14.70 -6.59 -5.13
C PHE A 150 16.19 -6.30 -5.28
N THR A 151 16.95 -6.61 -4.25
CA THR A 151 18.40 -6.78 -4.30
C THR A 151 18.73 -8.03 -3.51
N TYR A 152 19.47 -8.94 -4.14
CA TYR A 152 20.03 -10.11 -3.50
C TYR A 152 21.54 -10.07 -3.57
N ASN A 153 22.19 -9.92 -2.42
CA ASN A 153 23.63 -9.82 -2.29
C ASN A 153 24.13 -10.64 -1.09
N SER A 154 25.44 -10.57 -0.80
CA SER A 154 26.05 -11.33 0.29
C SER A 154 25.59 -10.92 1.70
N ALA A 155 24.92 -9.77 1.84
CA ALA A 155 24.45 -9.24 3.11
C ALA A 155 22.95 -9.44 3.34
N ASN A 156 22.12 -9.45 2.30
CA ASN A 156 20.68 -9.68 2.43
C ASN A 156 19.98 -10.00 1.10
N LEU A 157 18.74 -10.50 1.23
CA LEU A 157 17.65 -10.19 0.32
C LEU A 157 16.88 -8.99 0.88
N TYR A 158 16.71 -7.97 0.06
CA TYR A 158 15.72 -6.91 0.25
C TYR A 158 14.78 -6.94 -0.95
N ALA A 159 13.47 -6.97 -0.75
CA ALA A 159 12.50 -6.94 -1.85
C ALA A 159 11.29 -6.10 -1.47
N ASN A 160 10.71 -5.34 -2.40
CA ASN A 160 9.56 -4.48 -2.14
C ASN A 160 8.55 -4.46 -3.31
N ILE A 161 7.29 -4.23 -2.96
CA ILE A 161 6.24 -3.78 -3.88
C ILE A 161 6.11 -2.26 -3.73
N SER A 162 5.81 -1.56 -4.82
CA SER A 162 5.74 -0.10 -4.82
C SER A 162 4.76 0.37 -5.88
N TYR A 163 3.91 1.33 -5.51
CA TYR A 163 2.99 2.03 -6.41
C TYR A 163 3.50 3.42 -6.78
N VAL A 164 4.78 3.71 -6.52
CA VAL A 164 5.41 5.00 -6.86
C VAL A 164 5.38 5.28 -8.36
N ASP A 165 5.45 4.23 -9.19
CA ASP A 165 5.39 4.39 -10.64
C ASP A 165 3.98 4.12 -11.18
N MET A 166 3.31 3.09 -10.66
CA MET A 166 2.00 2.65 -11.14
C MET A 166 1.31 1.70 -10.18
N VAL A 167 -0.01 1.59 -10.29
CA VAL A 167 -0.79 0.44 -9.85
C VAL A 167 -1.07 -0.44 -11.07
N ALA A 168 -0.82 -1.74 -10.96
CA ALA A 168 -1.05 -2.70 -12.03
C ALA A 168 -1.53 -4.02 -11.44
N LEU A 169 -1.24 -5.15 -12.12
CA LEU A 169 -1.56 -6.47 -11.58
C LEU A 169 -0.98 -6.68 -10.18
N PRO A 170 -1.74 -7.32 -9.27
CA PRO A 170 -1.33 -7.58 -7.90
C PRO A 170 -0.12 -8.51 -7.86
N VAL A 171 0.87 -8.15 -7.04
CA VAL A 171 2.02 -9.00 -6.72
C VAL A 171 2.05 -9.21 -5.22
N SER A 172 2.31 -10.42 -4.77
CA SER A 172 2.61 -10.72 -3.36
C SER A 172 4.00 -11.34 -3.24
N MET A 173 4.62 -11.23 -2.07
CA MET A 173 5.92 -11.84 -1.81
C MET A 173 5.94 -12.53 -0.45
N ALA A 174 6.74 -13.57 -0.32
CA ALA A 174 7.04 -14.20 0.96
C ALA A 174 8.47 -14.72 1.00
N THR A 175 9.11 -14.66 2.16
CA THR A 175 10.44 -15.24 2.37
C THR A 175 10.49 -16.01 3.68
N THR A 176 11.39 -16.99 3.75
CA THR A 176 11.78 -17.65 4.99
C THR A 176 13.30 -17.63 5.04
N GLY A 177 13.86 -17.37 6.21
CA GLY A 177 15.30 -17.33 6.42
C GLY A 177 15.65 -17.00 7.86
N ALA A 178 16.81 -16.36 8.06
CA ALA A 178 17.30 -16.01 9.40
C ALA A 178 16.46 -14.93 10.08
N ALA A 179 15.73 -14.10 9.32
CA ALA A 179 14.80 -13.12 9.88
C ALA A 179 13.40 -13.72 10.16
N GLY A 180 13.23 -15.03 9.99
CA GLY A 180 11.95 -15.72 10.15
C GLY A 180 11.08 -15.66 8.90
N ALA A 181 9.83 -16.12 9.02
CA ALA A 181 8.87 -16.05 7.94
C ALA A 181 8.32 -14.62 7.80
N GLN A 182 8.35 -14.07 6.59
CA GLN A 182 7.84 -12.74 6.28
C GLN A 182 6.95 -12.80 5.03
N SER A 183 5.99 -11.89 4.93
CA SER A 183 5.09 -11.80 3.78
C SER A 183 4.62 -10.37 3.51
N VAL A 184 4.51 -10.02 2.24
CA VAL A 184 3.86 -8.81 1.74
C VAL A 184 2.64 -9.23 0.94
N SER A 185 1.48 -8.72 1.37
CA SER A 185 0.20 -9.02 0.74
C SER A 185 0.09 -8.34 -0.63
N PRO A 186 -0.64 -8.94 -1.58
CA PRO A 186 -0.92 -8.29 -2.85
C PRO A 186 -1.87 -7.12 -2.70
N LEU A 187 -1.96 -6.31 -3.75
CA LEU A 187 -3.09 -5.40 -3.91
C LEU A 187 -4.40 -6.21 -3.85
N PRO A 188 -5.40 -5.80 -3.05
CA PRO A 188 -6.69 -6.46 -2.98
C PRO A 188 -7.37 -6.61 -4.35
N ASP A 189 -8.22 -7.63 -4.48
CA ASP A 189 -8.98 -7.81 -5.70
C ASP A 189 -9.91 -6.60 -5.97
N GLY A 190 -10.08 -6.25 -7.23
CA GLY A 190 -10.85 -5.07 -7.65
C GLY A 190 -10.22 -3.69 -7.37
N ALA A 191 -9.16 -3.60 -6.56
CA ALA A 191 -8.53 -2.33 -6.18
C ALA A 191 -8.02 -1.52 -7.39
N LEU A 192 -7.42 -2.17 -8.39
CA LEU A 192 -6.97 -1.49 -9.61
C LEU A 192 -8.13 -0.77 -10.33
N ALA A 193 -9.29 -1.43 -10.41
CA ALA A 193 -10.49 -0.85 -11.01
C ALA A 193 -11.05 0.29 -10.15
N ALA A 194 -11.14 0.09 -8.83
CA ALA A 194 -11.62 1.10 -7.89
C ALA A 194 -10.76 2.37 -7.91
N ILE A 195 -9.43 2.24 -7.99
CA ILE A 195 -8.51 3.37 -8.12
C ILE A 195 -8.73 4.09 -9.46
N ALA A 196 -8.85 3.35 -10.56
CA ALA A 196 -9.10 3.93 -11.88
C ALA A 196 -10.43 4.70 -11.94
N ASP A 197 -11.49 4.14 -11.38
CA ASP A 197 -12.81 4.78 -11.34
C ASP A 197 -12.82 5.99 -10.40
N GLY A 198 -12.13 5.89 -9.26
CA GLY A 198 -11.92 7.02 -8.35
C GLY A 198 -11.19 8.18 -9.02
N LEU A 199 -10.19 7.92 -9.87
CA LEU A 199 -9.47 8.96 -10.60
C LEU A 199 -10.33 9.60 -11.70
N ARG A 200 -11.13 8.81 -12.42
CA ARG A 200 -12.10 9.34 -13.39
C ARG A 200 -13.16 10.21 -12.71
N ALA A 201 -13.66 9.77 -11.56
CA ALA A 201 -14.60 10.56 -10.76
C ALA A 201 -13.96 11.85 -10.23
N GLN A 202 -12.68 11.78 -9.83
CA GLN A 202 -11.93 12.97 -9.40
C GLN A 202 -11.76 13.98 -10.55
N HIS A 203 -11.39 13.52 -11.75
CA HIS A 203 -11.35 14.37 -12.94
C HIS A 203 -12.69 15.08 -13.20
N ASN A 204 -13.80 14.36 -13.09
CA ASN A 204 -15.14 14.95 -13.26
C ASN A 204 -15.46 16.01 -12.18
N THR A 205 -14.79 15.94 -11.02
CA THR A 205 -15.01 16.86 -9.90
C THR A 205 -14.19 18.14 -10.03
N ASP A 206 -12.89 18.02 -10.38
CA ASP A 206 -11.95 19.16 -10.33
C ASP A 206 -11.35 19.54 -11.70
N GLY A 207 -11.61 18.76 -12.75
CA GLY A 207 -11.09 18.98 -14.10
C GLY A 207 -9.60 18.70 -14.28
N ALA A 208 -8.87 18.32 -13.23
CA ALA A 208 -7.46 17.97 -13.31
C ALA A 208 -7.29 16.60 -14.02
N PRO A 209 -6.15 16.33 -14.68
CA PRO A 209 -6.01 15.20 -15.60
C PRO A 209 -5.85 13.82 -14.94
N TRP A 210 -6.57 13.56 -13.85
CA TRP A 210 -6.55 12.29 -13.13
C TRP A 210 -6.99 11.10 -13.98
N ASP A 211 -7.95 11.29 -14.88
CA ASP A 211 -8.44 10.27 -15.82
C ASP A 211 -7.34 9.83 -16.82
N ARG A 212 -6.41 10.73 -17.15
CA ARG A 212 -5.29 10.49 -18.09
C ARG A 212 -4.22 9.56 -17.52
N LEU A 213 -4.28 9.27 -16.22
CA LEU A 213 -3.43 8.29 -15.56
C LEU A 213 -3.91 6.86 -15.81
N VAL A 214 -5.16 6.66 -16.23
CA VAL A 214 -5.75 5.33 -16.43
C VAL A 214 -5.39 4.79 -17.81
N VAL A 215 -4.70 3.65 -17.83
CA VAL A 215 -4.29 2.95 -19.04
C VAL A 215 -5.18 1.75 -19.28
N THR A 216 -5.72 1.65 -20.50
CA THR A 216 -6.54 0.53 -20.93
C THR A 216 -5.90 -0.25 -22.08
N ASP A 217 -6.22 -1.53 -22.19
CA ASP A 217 -5.94 -2.29 -23.40
C ASP A 217 -6.91 -1.90 -24.55
N ALA A 218 -6.77 -2.58 -25.69
CA ALA A 218 -7.60 -2.35 -26.87
C ALA A 218 -9.09 -2.67 -26.67
N SER A 219 -9.45 -3.43 -25.63
CA SER A 219 -10.84 -3.74 -25.27
C SER A 219 -11.47 -2.71 -24.32
N GLY A 220 -10.67 -1.77 -23.80
CA GLY A 220 -11.09 -0.79 -22.81
C GLY A 220 -10.93 -1.28 -21.35
N LYS A 221 -10.40 -2.49 -21.13
CA LYS A 221 -10.10 -3.00 -19.79
C LYS A 221 -8.92 -2.24 -19.20
N VAL A 222 -9.03 -1.80 -17.94
CA VAL A 222 -7.93 -1.18 -17.20
C VAL A 222 -6.81 -2.20 -17.00
N VAL A 223 -5.61 -1.86 -17.46
CA VAL A 223 -4.40 -2.66 -17.28
C VAL A 223 -3.42 -2.04 -16.30
N ARG A 224 -3.51 -0.71 -16.09
CA ARG A 224 -2.60 0.04 -15.22
C ARG A 224 -3.19 1.41 -14.88
N VAL A 225 -2.82 1.93 -13.72
CA VAL A 225 -2.97 3.34 -13.35
C VAL A 225 -1.57 3.90 -13.12
N LEU A 226 -1.17 4.93 -13.86
CA LEU A 226 0.12 5.59 -13.69
C LEU A 226 0.11 6.48 -12.45
N ALA A 227 1.23 6.55 -11.74
CA ALA A 227 1.43 7.60 -10.75
C ALA A 227 1.51 8.98 -11.45
N PRO A 228 1.11 10.08 -10.80
CA PRO A 228 1.06 11.40 -11.45
C PRO A 228 2.42 11.91 -11.93
N GLY A 229 3.53 11.44 -11.35
CA GLY A 229 4.88 11.74 -11.84
C GLY A 229 5.18 11.20 -13.24
N HIS A 230 4.41 10.21 -13.70
CA HIS A 230 4.47 9.63 -15.05
C HIS A 230 3.27 10.05 -15.92
N SER A 231 2.53 11.09 -15.50
CA SER A 231 1.36 11.55 -16.25
C SER A 231 1.75 11.90 -17.70
N PRO A 232 0.96 11.46 -18.70
CA PRO A 232 1.21 11.81 -20.11
C PRO A 232 0.87 13.28 -20.41
N VAL A 233 0.25 13.98 -19.47
CA VAL A 233 -0.12 15.39 -19.58
C VAL A 233 0.26 16.16 -18.31
N ASP A 234 0.57 17.45 -18.46
CA ASP A 234 0.94 18.30 -17.33
C ASP A 234 -0.28 18.63 -16.44
N PHE A 235 -0.08 18.60 -15.12
CA PHE A 235 -1.06 19.07 -14.13
C PHE A 235 -1.05 20.60 -13.99
N GLY A 236 -0.06 21.29 -14.56
CA GLY A 236 0.00 22.75 -14.62
C GLY A 236 -0.12 23.41 -13.25
N GLY A 237 -1.07 24.35 -13.13
CA GLY A 237 -1.34 25.11 -11.92
C GLY A 237 -2.15 24.39 -10.84
N TYR A 238 -2.31 23.07 -10.89
CA TYR A 238 -3.13 22.30 -9.94
C TYR A 238 -2.87 22.65 -8.47
N TRP A 239 -1.60 22.83 -8.10
CA TRP A 239 -1.18 23.13 -6.73
C TRP A 239 -1.16 24.62 -6.38
N THR A 240 -1.40 25.54 -7.32
CA THR A 240 -1.15 26.98 -7.15
C THR A 240 -1.91 27.56 -5.97
N ASN A 241 -3.20 27.25 -5.83
CA ASN A 241 -4.03 27.79 -4.76
C ASN A 241 -3.60 27.27 -3.38
N TYR A 242 -3.38 25.96 -3.26
CA TYR A 242 -2.91 25.34 -2.02
C TYR A 242 -1.54 25.87 -1.61
N LEU A 243 -0.58 25.99 -2.54
CA LEU A 243 0.75 26.53 -2.28
C LEU A 243 0.72 28.01 -1.89
N ASN A 244 -0.18 28.82 -2.46
CA ASN A 244 -0.38 30.20 -2.02
C ASN A 244 -0.85 30.25 -0.57
N ALA A 245 -1.88 29.45 -0.22
CA ALA A 245 -2.41 29.39 1.14
C ALA A 245 -1.35 28.90 2.15
N VAL A 246 -0.59 27.85 1.81
CA VAL A 246 0.53 27.36 2.63
C VAL A 246 1.57 28.47 2.83
N TRP A 247 2.04 29.10 1.76
CA TRP A 247 3.08 30.13 1.88
C TRP A 247 2.60 31.32 2.70
N ASP A 248 1.38 31.80 2.47
CA ASP A 248 0.84 32.95 3.20
C ASP A 248 0.62 32.63 4.68
N HIS A 249 0.14 31.43 5.02
CA HIS A 249 0.02 30.98 6.40
C HIS A 249 1.37 30.98 7.15
N TYR A 250 2.41 30.43 6.51
CA TYR A 250 3.73 30.31 7.11
C TYR A 250 4.60 31.58 7.02
N ARG A 251 4.08 32.70 6.49
CA ARG A 251 4.72 34.03 6.65
C ARG A 251 4.76 34.49 8.10
N SER A 252 3.69 34.19 8.85
CA SER A 252 3.52 34.61 10.25
C SER A 252 3.43 33.46 11.24
N THR A 253 3.27 32.22 10.75
CA THR A 253 3.26 31.01 11.57
C THR A 253 4.58 30.25 11.38
N PRO A 254 5.29 29.83 12.44
CA PRO A 254 6.45 28.96 12.30
C PRO A 254 6.08 27.56 11.80
N LEU A 255 6.80 27.05 10.80
CA LEU A 255 6.78 25.65 10.37
C LEU A 255 7.99 24.92 10.94
N THR A 256 7.75 23.88 11.72
CA THR A 256 8.77 22.95 12.21
C THR A 256 8.76 21.69 11.36
N ILE A 257 9.92 21.31 10.83
CA ILE A 257 10.14 20.03 10.15
C ILE A 257 11.18 19.22 10.92
N ASN A 258 10.77 18.08 11.45
CA ASN A 258 11.63 17.09 12.08
C ASN A 258 12.29 16.21 11.01
N GLY A 259 13.59 16.37 10.81
CA GLY A 259 14.43 15.51 9.96
C GLY A 259 14.69 14.13 10.56
N GLN A 260 14.31 13.92 11.83
CA GLN A 260 14.35 12.68 12.61
C GLN A 260 15.78 12.14 12.85
N GLY A 261 15.93 11.32 13.89
CA GLY A 261 17.23 10.80 14.31
C GLY A 261 18.21 11.93 14.67
N SER A 262 19.47 11.79 14.25
CA SER A 262 20.54 12.77 14.52
C SER A 262 20.41 14.09 13.75
N ILE A 263 19.51 14.17 12.76
CA ILE A 263 19.28 15.40 11.98
C ILE A 263 18.52 16.43 12.81
N GLY A 264 17.62 15.97 13.69
CA GLY A 264 16.80 16.85 14.54
C GLY A 264 15.78 17.68 13.75
N ALA A 265 15.21 18.68 14.42
CA ALA A 265 14.15 19.52 13.87
C ALA A 265 14.66 20.92 13.50
N TYR A 266 14.10 21.45 12.42
CA TYR A 266 14.38 22.79 11.92
C TYR A 266 13.08 23.59 11.87
N THR A 267 13.10 24.82 12.37
CA THR A 267 11.93 25.71 12.37
C THR A 267 12.19 26.89 11.44
N GLY A 268 11.19 27.25 10.64
CA GLY A 268 11.29 28.31 9.66
C GLY A 268 10.00 29.07 9.43
N THR A 269 10.11 30.19 8.72
CA THR A 269 8.98 30.99 8.22
C THR A 269 9.22 31.34 6.76
N VAL A 270 8.16 31.76 6.08
CA VAL A 270 8.27 32.27 4.70
C VAL A 270 8.85 33.68 4.72
N SER A 271 9.95 33.86 4.01
CA SER A 271 10.59 35.16 3.73
C SER A 271 10.68 35.34 2.22
N GLY A 272 10.09 36.42 1.69
CA GLY A 272 9.86 36.55 0.24
C GLY A 272 8.99 35.40 -0.28
N ASP A 273 9.51 34.63 -1.24
CA ASP A 273 8.84 33.45 -1.81
C ASP A 273 9.43 32.11 -1.35
N THR A 274 10.25 32.12 -0.30
CA THR A 274 10.99 30.95 0.19
C THR A 274 10.66 30.65 1.64
N ILE A 275 10.47 29.37 1.99
CA ILE A 275 10.49 28.93 3.39
C ILE A 275 11.95 28.88 3.86
N VAL A 276 12.30 29.69 4.86
CA VAL A 276 13.66 29.77 5.40
C VAL A 276 13.71 29.12 6.76
N PHE A 277 14.42 27.99 6.85
CA PHE A 277 14.65 27.27 8.10
C PHE A 277 15.90 27.79 8.81
N ALA A 278 15.76 28.17 10.08
CA ALA A 278 16.87 28.67 10.89
C ALA A 278 17.98 27.62 11.01
N GLY A 279 19.23 28.01 10.70
CA GLY A 279 20.41 27.14 10.82
C GLY A 279 20.52 26.03 9.77
N LEU A 280 19.58 25.93 8.83
CA LEU A 280 19.66 24.94 7.74
C LEU A 280 20.49 25.48 6.57
N ASN A 281 21.55 24.77 6.20
CA ASN A 281 22.24 25.03 4.93
C ASN A 281 21.41 24.43 3.78
N THR A 282 20.97 25.26 2.84
CA THR A 282 20.15 24.82 1.71
C THR A 282 20.96 24.29 0.52
N ASN A 283 22.29 24.29 0.61
CA ASN A 283 23.22 23.98 -0.49
C ASN A 283 22.90 24.78 -1.76
N GLY A 284 22.40 26.00 -1.61
CA GLY A 284 22.01 26.87 -2.72
C GLY A 284 20.65 26.53 -3.37
N VAL A 285 19.90 25.54 -2.86
CA VAL A 285 18.58 25.16 -3.37
C VAL A 285 17.49 25.60 -2.39
N PRO A 286 16.90 26.80 -2.57
CA PRO A 286 15.88 27.34 -1.66
C PRO A 286 14.58 26.54 -1.72
N PHE A 287 13.83 26.52 -0.62
CA PHE A 287 12.46 25.98 -0.56
C PHE A 287 11.45 26.98 -1.10
N THR A 288 11.51 27.25 -2.41
CA THR A 288 10.49 28.02 -3.15
C THR A 288 9.22 27.20 -3.35
N LYS A 289 8.15 27.82 -3.87
CA LYS A 289 6.93 27.09 -4.25
C LYS A 289 7.26 26.04 -5.34
N PRO A 290 7.03 24.74 -5.09
CA PRO A 290 7.28 23.69 -6.09
C PRO A 290 6.24 23.69 -7.21
N SER A 291 6.60 23.11 -8.36
CA SER A 291 5.66 22.74 -9.41
C SER A 291 4.93 21.42 -9.10
N ALA A 292 3.93 21.07 -9.90
CA ALA A 292 3.22 19.79 -9.74
C ALA A 292 4.16 18.58 -9.86
N ILE A 293 5.08 18.59 -10.83
CA ILE A 293 6.03 17.49 -11.03
C ILE A 293 7.04 17.40 -9.88
N ASP A 294 7.44 18.52 -9.26
CA ASP A 294 8.30 18.51 -8.08
C ASP A 294 7.59 17.82 -6.90
N ILE A 295 6.30 18.10 -6.70
CA ILE A 295 5.49 17.50 -5.62
C ILE A 295 5.30 16.01 -5.88
N PHE A 296 4.74 15.63 -7.02
CA PHE A 296 4.43 14.23 -7.31
C PHE A 296 5.67 13.35 -7.42
N GLY A 297 6.73 13.88 -8.06
CA GLY A 297 7.96 13.14 -8.32
C GLY A 297 9.00 13.20 -7.19
N CYS A 298 8.89 14.15 -6.26
CA CYS A 298 9.80 14.31 -5.12
C CYS A 298 11.30 14.34 -5.48
N ALA A 299 11.65 14.74 -6.71
CA ALA A 299 12.98 14.51 -7.28
C ALA A 299 13.62 15.76 -7.90
N SER A 300 12.92 16.89 -7.90
CA SER A 300 13.35 18.11 -8.58
C SER A 300 12.96 19.37 -7.81
N GLY A 301 13.48 20.51 -8.31
CA GLY A 301 13.18 21.82 -7.77
C GLY A 301 13.49 21.94 -6.27
N PRO A 302 12.64 22.63 -5.49
CA PRO A 302 12.85 22.84 -4.06
C PRO A 302 12.72 21.54 -3.25
N LEU A 303 12.14 20.48 -3.83
CA LEU A 303 11.89 19.18 -3.20
C LEU A 303 12.90 18.10 -3.60
N TYR A 304 13.90 18.45 -4.44
CA TYR A 304 15.06 17.60 -4.69
C TYR A 304 15.62 17.07 -3.37
N ASN A 305 16.22 15.89 -3.34
CA ASN A 305 16.89 15.37 -2.14
C ASN A 305 18.39 15.28 -2.39
N SER A 306 19.16 16.07 -1.63
CA SER A 306 20.62 16.16 -1.72
C SER A 306 21.36 14.95 -1.13
N GLY A 307 20.65 13.98 -0.54
CA GLY A 307 21.20 12.76 0.02
C GLY A 307 21.10 12.73 1.54
N GLY A 308 22.16 12.24 2.20
CA GLY A 308 22.18 12.01 3.65
C GLY A 308 22.30 13.26 4.52
N ASP A 309 22.11 14.46 3.96
CA ASP A 309 22.24 15.72 4.68
C ASP A 309 20.91 16.22 5.26
N ALA A 310 20.99 17.21 6.16
CA ALA A 310 19.82 17.77 6.81
C ALA A 310 18.81 18.32 5.78
N ARG A 311 19.28 19.03 4.75
CA ARG A 311 18.40 19.61 3.74
C ARG A 311 17.66 18.54 2.94
N GLY A 312 18.32 17.46 2.55
CA GLY A 312 17.68 16.31 1.91
C GLY A 312 16.60 15.67 2.77
N ALA A 313 16.86 15.54 4.08
CA ALA A 313 15.86 15.06 5.01
C ALA A 313 14.65 16.00 5.13
N ILE A 314 14.87 17.32 5.27
CA ILE A 314 13.80 18.33 5.33
C ILE A 314 12.99 18.36 4.02
N ALA A 315 13.64 18.28 2.87
CA ALA A 315 12.98 18.23 1.57
C ALA A 315 12.04 17.01 1.45
N ALA A 316 12.47 15.83 1.92
CA ALA A 316 11.62 14.64 1.90
C ALA A 316 10.35 14.80 2.74
N ARG A 317 10.42 15.44 3.92
CA ARG A 317 9.24 15.67 4.78
C ARG A 317 8.31 16.70 4.17
N LEU A 318 8.87 17.78 3.64
CA LEU A 318 8.07 18.80 2.97
C LEU A 318 7.34 18.21 1.77
N ALA A 319 8.02 17.37 0.97
CA ALA A 319 7.40 16.67 -0.15
C ALA A 319 6.27 15.72 0.29
N ALA A 320 6.47 14.96 1.36
CA ALA A 320 5.43 14.09 1.92
C ALA A 320 4.23 14.90 2.44
N ALA A 321 4.47 16.00 3.14
CA ALA A 321 3.41 16.87 3.66
C ALA A 321 2.61 17.55 2.54
N LEU A 322 3.26 17.93 1.44
CA LEU A 322 2.60 18.46 0.24
C LEU A 322 1.75 17.41 -0.47
N ASN A 323 2.29 16.20 -0.71
CA ASN A 323 1.53 15.11 -1.32
C ASN A 323 0.28 14.76 -0.51
N ARG A 324 0.36 14.81 0.82
CA ARG A 324 -0.74 14.51 1.75
C ARG A 324 -1.64 15.70 2.05
N SER A 325 -1.36 16.87 1.46
CA SER A 325 -1.98 18.15 1.78
C SER A 325 -2.14 18.42 3.28
N SER A 326 -1.10 18.10 4.06
CA SER A 326 -1.13 18.10 5.53
C SER A 326 -0.60 19.39 6.17
N LEU A 327 -0.19 20.39 5.38
CA LEU A 327 0.44 21.60 5.91
C LEU A 327 -0.56 22.60 6.49
N LEU A 328 -1.85 22.51 6.14
CA LEU A 328 -2.88 23.45 6.62
C LEU A 328 -3.89 22.82 7.59
N VAL A 329 -3.75 21.54 7.91
CA VAL A 329 -4.61 20.87 8.91
C VAL A 329 -4.14 21.20 10.33
N ALA A 330 -4.97 20.90 11.33
CA ALA A 330 -4.58 21.04 12.73
C ALA A 330 -3.29 20.25 13.04
N GLY A 331 -2.29 20.90 13.62
CA GLY A 331 -0.95 20.33 13.86
C GLY A 331 -0.02 20.35 12.65
N GLY A 332 -0.49 20.83 11.49
CA GLY A 332 0.26 20.87 10.23
C GLY A 332 1.54 21.71 10.25
N ASN A 333 1.68 22.60 11.24
CA ASN A 333 2.87 23.39 11.48
C ASN A 333 4.02 22.60 12.13
N ASN A 334 3.82 21.32 12.47
CA ASN A 334 4.85 20.42 12.93
C ASN A 334 4.83 19.13 12.10
N GLN A 335 5.79 18.96 11.18
CA GLN A 335 5.85 17.81 10.28
C GLN A 335 7.05 16.90 10.57
N PRO A 336 6.91 15.57 10.43
CA PRO A 336 5.66 14.84 10.21
C PRO A 336 4.88 14.58 11.52
N ASP A 337 5.45 14.92 12.68
CA ASP A 337 4.97 14.44 13.99
C ASP A 337 3.63 15.03 14.45
N GLY A 338 3.24 16.20 13.95
CA GLY A 338 2.02 16.90 14.34
C GLY A 338 0.76 16.49 13.58
N VAL A 339 0.87 15.61 12.57
CA VAL A 339 -0.27 15.20 11.75
C VAL A 339 -0.45 13.69 11.74
N ALA A 340 -1.60 13.24 12.24
CA ALA A 340 -1.98 11.83 12.21
C ALA A 340 -2.40 11.39 10.80
N PRO A 341 -2.20 10.12 10.41
CA PRO A 341 -2.61 9.61 9.10
C PRO A 341 -4.07 9.86 8.73
N ALA A 342 -4.98 9.86 9.71
CA ALA A 342 -6.41 10.16 9.51
C ALA A 342 -6.68 11.58 8.98
N GLN A 343 -5.71 12.50 9.09
CA GLN A 343 -5.80 13.88 8.61
C GLN A 343 -5.16 14.07 7.23
N TYR A 344 -4.57 13.03 6.63
CA TYR A 344 -4.02 13.13 5.28
C TYR A 344 -5.14 13.25 4.24
N TYR A 345 -4.83 13.93 3.13
CA TYR A 345 -5.69 14.06 1.95
C TYR A 345 -7.04 14.72 2.22
N LYS A 346 -7.12 15.61 3.22
CA LYS A 346 -8.36 16.31 3.60
C LYS A 346 -8.61 17.61 2.83
N ASP A 347 -7.56 18.21 2.28
CA ASP A 347 -7.70 19.34 1.37
C ASP A 347 -8.23 18.89 -0.01
N ALA A 348 -9.01 19.74 -0.67
CA ALA A 348 -9.52 19.49 -2.01
C ALA A 348 -8.41 19.41 -3.06
N THR A 349 -7.28 20.10 -2.85
CA THR A 349 -6.06 19.96 -3.64
C THR A 349 -5.11 19.02 -2.92
N THR A 350 -4.95 17.81 -3.44
CA THR A 350 -4.10 16.78 -2.84
C THR A 350 -3.60 15.78 -3.88
N ASN A 351 -2.69 14.87 -3.51
CA ASN A 351 -2.35 13.75 -4.38
C ASN A 351 -3.49 12.70 -4.34
N HIS A 352 -4.51 12.86 -5.20
CA HIS A 352 -5.66 11.95 -5.24
C HIS A 352 -5.30 10.53 -5.68
N TYR A 353 -4.24 10.36 -6.49
CA TYR A 353 -3.70 9.03 -6.76
C TYR A 353 -3.25 8.35 -5.46
N ALA A 354 -2.42 9.02 -4.65
CA ALA A 354 -1.96 8.46 -3.38
C ALA A 354 -3.11 8.21 -2.39
N ARG A 355 -4.06 9.14 -2.29
CA ARG A 355 -5.29 8.97 -1.51
C ARG A 355 -6.03 7.69 -1.89
N LEU A 356 -6.25 7.46 -3.19
CA LEU A 356 -6.98 6.29 -3.69
C LEU A 356 -6.17 5.01 -3.52
N VAL A 357 -4.85 5.05 -3.70
CA VAL A 357 -3.97 3.91 -3.41
C VAL A 357 -4.07 3.52 -1.94
N HIS A 358 -3.94 4.45 -0.99
CA HIS A 358 -4.06 4.14 0.44
C HIS A 358 -5.45 3.69 0.88
N GLN A 359 -6.50 4.10 0.17
CA GLN A 359 -7.86 3.62 0.42
C GLN A 359 -8.07 2.16 -0.02
N ASN A 360 -7.30 1.70 -1.01
CA ASN A 360 -7.53 0.40 -1.66
C ASN A 360 -6.38 -0.60 -1.47
N ALA A 361 -5.20 -0.16 -1.06
CA ALA A 361 -4.02 -0.99 -0.82
C ALA A 361 -3.75 -1.11 0.68
N SER A 362 -3.42 -2.32 1.13
CA SER A 362 -3.05 -2.56 2.53
C SER A 362 -1.59 -2.16 2.86
N ILE A 363 -0.72 -2.08 1.85
CA ILE A 363 0.71 -1.83 2.00
C ILE A 363 1.32 -1.38 0.67
N GLY A 364 2.43 -0.63 0.72
CA GLY A 364 3.19 -0.16 -0.43
C GLY A 364 3.17 1.36 -0.56
N TYR A 365 4.25 1.92 -1.11
CA TYR A 365 4.38 3.37 -1.30
C TYR A 365 3.62 3.88 -2.50
N ALA A 366 2.82 4.93 -2.33
CA ALA A 366 2.13 5.61 -3.42
C ALA A 366 2.92 6.78 -4.03
N PHE A 367 3.95 7.26 -3.34
CA PHE A 367 4.87 8.30 -3.83
C PHE A 367 6.26 8.13 -3.18
N PRO A 368 7.35 8.74 -3.70
CA PRO A 368 8.72 8.39 -3.32
C PRO A 368 9.09 8.56 -1.83
N TYR A 369 8.41 9.46 -1.12
CA TYR A 369 8.63 9.75 0.31
C TYR A 369 7.43 9.41 1.19
N ASP A 370 6.66 8.42 0.76
CA ASP A 370 5.50 7.93 1.51
C ASP A 370 5.92 7.13 2.77
N ASP A 371 7.22 6.88 2.92
CA ASP A 371 7.90 6.35 4.10
C ASP A 371 8.00 7.34 5.26
N VAL A 372 7.89 8.63 4.95
CA VAL A 372 7.85 9.68 5.96
C VAL A 372 6.56 9.51 6.76
N GLY A 373 6.67 9.29 8.06
CA GLY A 373 5.55 9.29 9.00
C GLY A 373 5.97 9.91 10.33
N PRO A 374 5.00 10.13 11.23
CA PRO A 374 5.28 10.52 12.61
C PRO A 374 6.36 9.61 13.21
N THR A 375 7.21 10.17 14.06
CA THR A 375 8.31 9.43 14.69
C THR A 375 7.77 8.21 15.43
N GLY A 376 8.29 7.03 15.07
CA GLY A 376 7.84 5.74 15.62
C GLY A 376 6.68 5.09 14.85
N ALA A 377 6.20 5.70 13.77
CA ALA A 377 5.24 5.06 12.87
C ALA A 377 5.82 3.75 12.30
N GLN A 378 4.93 2.75 12.13
CA GLN A 378 5.31 1.49 11.52
C GLN A 378 5.63 1.70 10.02
N PRO A 379 6.64 1.00 9.48
CA PRO A 379 6.86 0.97 8.04
C PRO A 379 5.63 0.42 7.31
N VAL A 380 5.27 1.06 6.19
CA VAL A 380 4.16 0.65 5.32
C VAL A 380 4.65 0.34 3.90
N ASP A 381 5.92 0.01 3.79
CA ASP A 381 6.71 0.06 2.57
C ASP A 381 6.67 -1.20 1.72
N GLY A 382 5.93 -2.21 2.18
CA GLY A 382 5.67 -3.41 1.42
C GLY A 382 6.95 -4.19 1.14
N HIS A 383 7.87 -4.19 2.09
CA HIS A 383 9.17 -4.82 1.94
C HIS A 383 9.31 -6.13 2.72
N LEU A 384 10.26 -6.95 2.28
CA LEU A 384 10.84 -8.08 2.97
C LEU A 384 12.34 -7.81 3.11
N GLN A 385 12.92 -8.15 4.25
CA GLN A 385 14.37 -8.11 4.42
C GLN A 385 14.86 -9.30 5.23
N ASP A 386 15.72 -10.13 4.63
CA ASP A 386 16.31 -11.28 5.31
C ASP A 386 17.84 -11.33 5.07
N PRO A 387 18.68 -11.38 6.12
CA PRO A 387 20.14 -11.44 5.98
C PRO A 387 20.66 -12.81 5.50
N ALA A 388 19.87 -13.87 5.61
CA ALA A 388 20.18 -15.21 5.11
C ALA A 388 18.90 -15.95 4.70
N PRO A 389 18.27 -15.54 3.57
CA PRO A 389 17.05 -16.18 3.08
C PRO A 389 17.35 -17.61 2.65
N THR A 390 16.45 -18.54 2.97
CA THR A 390 16.49 -19.93 2.51
C THR A 390 15.46 -20.20 1.42
N SER A 391 14.43 -19.36 1.31
CA SER A 391 13.47 -19.38 0.20
C SER A 391 12.86 -18.00 -0.02
N TRP A 392 12.49 -17.73 -1.28
CA TRP A 392 11.74 -16.56 -1.67
C TRP A 392 10.63 -16.95 -2.64
N THR A 393 9.44 -16.41 -2.45
CA THR A 393 8.28 -16.61 -3.33
C THR A 393 7.79 -15.26 -3.81
N VAL A 394 7.52 -15.14 -5.10
CA VAL A 394 6.82 -14.01 -5.71
C VAL A 394 5.65 -14.56 -6.51
N ALA A 395 4.45 -14.04 -6.26
CA ALA A 395 3.24 -14.49 -6.93
C ALA A 395 2.54 -13.34 -7.63
N LEU A 396 2.07 -13.58 -8.85
CA LEU A 396 1.15 -12.70 -9.57
C LEU A 396 -0.29 -13.10 -9.24
N GLY A 397 -1.14 -12.15 -8.88
CA GLY A 397 -2.55 -12.38 -8.56
C GLY A 397 -2.89 -12.03 -7.11
N PRO A 398 -4.18 -11.93 -6.77
CA PRO A 398 -4.66 -11.57 -5.43
C PRO A 398 -4.33 -12.61 -4.35
N GLY A 399 -3.76 -13.77 -4.72
CA GLY A 399 -3.32 -14.82 -3.79
C GLY A 399 -3.76 -16.21 -4.25
N ALA A 400 -3.10 -17.25 -3.72
CA ALA A 400 -3.45 -18.64 -4.01
C ALA A 400 -4.68 -19.07 -3.20
N GLY A 401 -5.89 -18.80 -3.71
CA GLY A 401 -6.97 -19.75 -3.54
C GLY A 401 -6.70 -20.93 -4.45
N GLY A 402 -6.34 -22.08 -3.89
CA GLY A 402 -6.08 -23.31 -4.64
C GLY A 402 -7.21 -23.58 -5.63
N GLY A 403 -6.84 -23.95 -6.85
CA GLY A 403 -7.77 -24.20 -7.93
C GLY A 403 -8.89 -25.16 -7.52
N THR A 404 -10.10 -24.62 -7.46
CA THR A 404 -11.30 -25.30 -7.93
C THR A 404 -12.08 -24.27 -8.75
N THR A 405 -12.64 -24.73 -9.85
CA THR A 405 -13.53 -24.00 -10.75
C THR A 405 -14.59 -23.22 -9.94
N PRO A 406 -14.96 -21.99 -10.35
CA PRO A 406 -15.67 -21.05 -9.50
C PRO A 406 -17.13 -21.45 -9.27
N PRO A 407 -17.64 -21.20 -8.05
CA PRO A 407 -18.85 -20.40 -7.88
C PRO A 407 -18.54 -19.07 -7.18
N PRO A 408 -19.39 -18.05 -7.34
CA PRO A 408 -19.03 -16.64 -7.14
C PRO A 408 -18.90 -16.26 -5.65
N GLY A 409 -17.95 -15.37 -5.33
CA GLY A 409 -17.90 -14.69 -4.05
C GLY A 409 -16.49 -14.25 -3.63
N GLY A 410 -16.05 -13.08 -4.10
CA GLY A 410 -14.94 -12.36 -3.48
C GLY A 410 -15.35 -11.92 -2.08
N GLY A 411 -14.52 -12.22 -1.09
CA GLY A 411 -14.79 -11.85 0.27
C GLY A 411 -14.46 -10.38 0.57
N THR A 412 -15.34 -9.66 1.28
CA THR A 412 -15.09 -8.29 1.73
C THR A 412 -14.17 -8.30 2.96
N SER A 413 -13.18 -7.42 3.07
CA SER A 413 -12.29 -7.37 4.25
C SER A 413 -13.07 -7.14 5.54
N ALA A 414 -12.87 -8.01 6.55
CA ALA A 414 -13.48 -7.87 7.87
C ALA A 414 -13.00 -6.60 8.61
N TYR A 415 -11.84 -6.04 8.22
CA TYR A 415 -11.25 -4.84 8.80
C TYR A 415 -11.69 -3.53 8.13
N SER A 416 -12.53 -3.61 7.11
CA SER A 416 -13.21 -2.45 6.55
C SER A 416 -14.42 -2.06 7.42
N THR A 417 -14.93 -0.85 7.25
CA THR A 417 -16.23 -0.49 7.83
C THR A 417 -17.34 -1.13 6.98
N ILE A 418 -18.07 -2.05 7.57
CA ILE A 418 -19.16 -2.79 6.94
C ILE A 418 -20.47 -2.13 7.32
N GLN A 419 -21.19 -1.65 6.31
CA GLN A 419 -22.50 -1.04 6.49
C GLN A 419 -23.50 -2.12 6.92
N ALA A 420 -24.35 -1.84 7.90
CA ALA A 420 -25.25 -2.85 8.44
C ALA A 420 -26.26 -3.31 7.38
N GLU A 421 -26.72 -2.40 6.52
CA GLU A 421 -27.65 -2.68 5.44
C GLU A 421 -27.04 -3.48 4.29
N SER A 422 -25.70 -3.66 4.26
CA SER A 422 -25.02 -4.43 3.21
C SER A 422 -25.05 -5.94 3.50
N TYR A 423 -26.02 -6.42 4.27
CA TYR A 423 -26.21 -7.84 4.55
C TYR A 423 -26.52 -8.61 3.26
N SER A 424 -25.99 -9.83 3.18
CA SER A 424 -26.27 -10.80 2.11
C SER A 424 -27.57 -11.57 2.33
N ALA A 425 -28.02 -11.69 3.58
CA ALA A 425 -29.31 -12.24 3.98
C ALA A 425 -29.67 -11.74 5.39
N GLN A 426 -30.95 -11.74 5.73
CA GLN A 426 -31.43 -11.35 7.07
C GLN A 426 -32.70 -12.14 7.46
N SER A 427 -33.04 -12.10 8.74
CA SER A 427 -34.36 -12.47 9.24
C SER A 427 -34.85 -11.46 10.29
N GLY A 428 -36.06 -10.94 10.10
CA GLY A 428 -36.78 -10.11 11.06
C GLY A 428 -36.46 -8.61 11.04
N THR A 429 -35.47 -8.16 10.27
CA THR A 429 -34.99 -6.77 10.29
C THR A 429 -35.54 -5.92 9.14
N GLN A 430 -35.46 -4.61 9.26
CA GLN A 430 -35.82 -3.65 8.20
C GLN A 430 -34.79 -2.52 8.08
N ASN A 431 -34.68 -1.93 6.89
CA ASN A 431 -33.80 -0.78 6.67
C ASN A 431 -34.60 0.53 6.81
N GLU A 432 -34.00 1.56 7.41
CA GLU A 432 -34.54 2.93 7.44
C GLU A 432 -33.47 3.98 7.12
N ALA A 433 -33.89 5.24 7.04
CA ALA A 433 -32.99 6.35 6.79
C ALA A 433 -32.19 6.69 8.05
N CYS A 434 -30.86 6.73 7.92
CA CYS A 434 -29.97 7.03 9.02
C CYS A 434 -29.75 8.53 9.17
N SER A 435 -29.82 9.03 10.41
CA SER A 435 -29.58 10.45 10.75
C SER A 435 -28.13 10.89 10.51
N GLU A 436 -27.19 9.95 10.45
CA GLU A 436 -25.78 10.18 10.06
C GLU A 436 -25.58 10.12 8.53
N GLY A 437 -26.66 9.97 7.76
CA GLY A 437 -26.66 9.82 6.30
C GLY A 437 -26.71 8.35 5.86
N GLY A 438 -27.26 8.10 4.68
CA GLY A 438 -27.43 6.74 4.16
C GLY A 438 -28.60 6.00 4.81
N THR A 439 -28.43 4.70 5.05
CA THR A 439 -29.42 3.82 5.66
C THR A 439 -28.85 3.10 6.88
N ASP A 440 -29.71 2.68 7.80
CA ASP A 440 -29.36 1.79 8.91
C ASP A 440 -30.33 0.61 8.97
N VAL A 441 -30.02 -0.39 9.80
CA VAL A 441 -30.88 -1.55 10.04
C VAL A 441 -31.51 -1.44 11.42
N GLY A 442 -32.84 -1.50 11.47
CA GLY A 442 -33.66 -1.42 12.67
C GLY A 442 -34.74 -2.51 12.75
N TRP A 443 -35.71 -2.30 13.65
CA TRP A 443 -36.75 -3.29 14.04
C TRP A 443 -36.14 -4.62 14.51
N ILE A 444 -35.04 -4.54 15.26
CA ILE A 444 -34.27 -5.72 15.66
C ILE A 444 -34.70 -6.18 17.06
N ALA A 445 -35.26 -7.38 17.14
CA ALA A 445 -35.66 -8.07 18.35
C ALA A 445 -34.88 -9.38 18.58
N GLY A 446 -35.10 -10.02 19.74
CA GLY A 446 -34.52 -11.32 20.03
C GLY A 446 -34.98 -12.40 19.05
N GLY A 447 -34.04 -13.10 18.42
CA GLY A 447 -34.28 -14.12 17.41
C GLY A 447 -33.93 -13.70 15.97
N ASP A 448 -33.73 -12.40 15.75
CA ASP A 448 -33.37 -11.86 14.43
C ASP A 448 -31.89 -12.07 14.11
N TRP A 449 -31.53 -11.92 12.84
CA TRP A 449 -30.14 -12.00 12.42
C TRP A 449 -29.83 -11.31 11.09
N LEU A 450 -28.57 -10.91 10.93
CA LEU A 450 -27.96 -10.40 9.70
C LEU A 450 -26.79 -11.28 9.29
N LYS A 451 -26.69 -11.62 8.01
CA LYS A 451 -25.59 -12.41 7.43
C LYS A 451 -24.76 -11.55 6.48
N TYR A 452 -23.44 -11.54 6.67
CA TYR A 452 -22.47 -10.93 5.78
C TYR A 452 -21.59 -12.02 5.18
N ALA A 453 -21.76 -12.28 3.88
CA ALA A 453 -21.10 -13.40 3.23
C ALA A 453 -19.62 -13.10 2.97
N GLY A 454 -18.76 -14.08 3.26
CA GLY A 454 -17.35 -14.06 2.90
C GLY A 454 -16.54 -12.91 3.48
N LEU A 455 -16.65 -12.58 4.76
CA LEU A 455 -15.74 -11.61 5.37
C LEU A 455 -14.35 -12.20 5.57
N ASP A 456 -13.32 -11.52 5.06
CA ASP A 456 -11.92 -11.95 5.16
C ASP A 456 -11.21 -11.36 6.38
N PHE A 457 -10.93 -12.22 7.37
CA PHE A 457 -10.15 -11.91 8.56
C PHE A 457 -8.63 -12.04 8.33
N GLY A 458 -8.18 -12.43 7.15
CA GLY A 458 -6.76 -12.61 6.84
C GLY A 458 -6.07 -13.61 7.78
N SER A 459 -4.76 -13.48 7.97
CA SER A 459 -3.96 -14.41 8.76
C SER A 459 -3.86 -14.10 10.25
N SER A 460 -4.38 -12.96 10.71
CA SER A 460 -4.26 -12.49 12.09
C SER A 460 -5.63 -12.29 12.68
N SER A 461 -5.90 -12.81 13.88
CA SER A 461 -7.18 -12.58 14.53
C SER A 461 -7.41 -11.09 14.83
N PRO A 462 -8.66 -10.59 14.72
CA PRO A 462 -8.99 -9.28 15.26
C PRO A 462 -8.83 -9.26 16.79
N ALA A 463 -8.64 -8.06 17.34
CA ALA A 463 -8.62 -7.77 18.78
C ALA A 463 -9.97 -7.24 19.27
N GLN A 464 -10.68 -6.45 18.46
CA GLN A 464 -12.01 -5.92 18.80
C GLN A 464 -13.02 -6.09 17.67
N PHE A 465 -14.28 -6.19 18.08
CA PHE A 465 -15.47 -5.96 17.26
C PHE A 465 -16.08 -4.62 17.67
N VAL A 466 -16.33 -3.73 16.73
CA VAL A 466 -16.82 -2.38 17.01
C VAL A 466 -18.07 -2.12 16.18
N ALA A 467 -19.15 -1.68 16.81
CA ALA A 467 -20.42 -1.39 16.14
C ALA A 467 -20.94 0.01 16.47
N ARG A 468 -21.63 0.63 15.49
CA ARG A 468 -22.34 1.91 15.64
C ARG A 468 -23.82 1.63 15.86
N LEU A 469 -24.26 1.84 17.09
CA LEU A 469 -25.54 1.37 17.62
C LEU A 469 -26.40 2.53 18.14
N ALA A 470 -27.71 2.41 18.03
CA ALA A 470 -28.69 3.31 18.64
C ALA A 470 -29.85 2.51 19.24
N SER A 471 -30.48 3.01 20.29
CA SER A 471 -31.61 2.35 20.93
C SER A 471 -32.57 3.36 21.56
N GLY A 472 -33.82 3.31 21.13
CA GLY A 472 -34.95 4.02 21.74
C GLY A 472 -35.84 3.12 22.59
N ALA A 473 -35.35 1.94 22.99
CA ALA A 473 -36.15 0.92 23.63
C ALA A 473 -36.71 1.36 24.99
N ALA A 474 -37.87 0.84 25.39
CA ALA A 474 -38.47 1.16 26.69
C ALA A 474 -37.56 0.72 27.86
N ALA A 475 -37.71 1.35 29.02
CA ALA A 475 -36.96 0.98 30.21
C ALA A 475 -37.14 -0.50 30.55
N GLY A 476 -36.05 -1.23 30.75
CA GLY A 476 -36.05 -2.67 30.99
C GLY A 476 -35.97 -3.55 29.74
N VAL A 477 -35.94 -2.95 28.54
CA VAL A 477 -35.66 -3.65 27.28
C VAL A 477 -34.18 -3.50 26.92
N SER A 478 -33.51 -4.62 26.72
CA SER A 478 -32.11 -4.73 26.29
C SER A 478 -31.91 -6.05 25.55
N GLY A 479 -30.79 -6.18 24.85
CA GLY A 479 -30.43 -7.41 24.16
C GLY A 479 -28.94 -7.49 23.85
N ALA A 480 -28.56 -8.65 23.33
CA ALA A 480 -27.18 -8.97 22.98
C ALA A 480 -27.02 -9.01 21.45
N ILE A 481 -26.00 -8.34 20.93
CA ILE A 481 -25.52 -8.47 19.56
C ILE A 481 -24.34 -9.45 19.57
N LEU A 482 -24.52 -10.65 19.04
CA LEU A 482 -23.46 -11.66 18.96
C LEU A 482 -22.91 -11.77 17.53
N ALA A 483 -21.61 -11.54 17.37
CA ALA A 483 -20.90 -11.83 16.13
C ALA A 483 -20.49 -13.31 16.09
N ARG A 484 -20.99 -14.05 15.10
CA ARG A 484 -20.77 -15.49 14.90
C ARG A 484 -20.14 -15.78 13.55
N LEU A 485 -19.38 -16.87 13.47
CA LEU A 485 -18.85 -17.35 12.19
C LEU A 485 -19.70 -18.48 11.60
N ASP A 486 -19.82 -18.48 10.29
CA ASP A 486 -20.33 -19.52 9.37
C ASP A 486 -21.81 -19.90 9.50
N SER A 487 -22.47 -19.70 10.66
CA SER A 487 -23.92 -19.91 10.83
C SER A 487 -24.53 -19.14 12.01
N THR A 488 -25.87 -19.04 12.05
CA THR A 488 -26.62 -18.43 13.18
C THR A 488 -26.43 -19.16 14.51
N THR A 489 -26.03 -20.43 14.48
CA THR A 489 -25.65 -21.23 15.66
C THR A 489 -24.15 -21.45 15.78
N GLY A 490 -23.36 -20.75 14.96
CA GLY A 490 -21.92 -20.88 14.87
C GLY A 490 -21.18 -20.28 16.08
N PRO A 491 -19.86 -20.45 16.13
CA PRO A 491 -19.02 -19.96 17.22
C PRO A 491 -19.13 -18.44 17.36
N VAL A 492 -19.44 -17.97 18.57
CA VAL A 492 -19.41 -16.54 18.93
C VAL A 492 -17.95 -16.09 19.06
N ILE A 493 -17.61 -15.00 18.39
CA ILE A 493 -16.28 -14.37 18.43
C ILE A 493 -16.28 -13.03 19.15
N ALA A 494 -17.43 -12.36 19.28
CA ALA A 494 -17.63 -11.16 20.10
C ALA A 494 -19.11 -10.98 20.47
N GLU A 495 -19.35 -10.21 21.53
CA GLU A 495 -20.68 -9.93 22.05
C GLU A 495 -20.74 -8.50 22.60
N ILE A 496 -21.80 -7.76 22.25
CA ILE A 496 -22.14 -6.45 22.80
C ILE A 496 -23.52 -6.56 23.43
N ASP A 497 -23.62 -6.28 24.73
CA ASP A 497 -24.90 -6.00 25.37
C ASP A 497 -25.26 -4.54 25.15
N PHE A 498 -26.47 -4.28 24.67
CA PHE A 498 -26.94 -2.93 24.38
C PHE A 498 -28.36 -2.68 24.90
N ALA A 499 -28.58 -1.46 25.36
CA ALA A 499 -29.84 -0.98 25.92
C ALA A 499 -30.08 0.46 25.49
N ASN A 500 -31.23 1.02 25.88
CA ASN A 500 -31.62 2.39 25.56
C ASN A 500 -30.50 3.41 25.83
N ASN A 501 -30.14 4.17 24.80
CA ASN A 501 -29.13 5.23 24.85
C ASN A 501 -29.66 6.62 24.45
N GLY A 502 -30.98 6.79 24.39
CA GLY A 502 -31.64 8.08 24.20
C GLY A 502 -32.43 8.23 22.90
N GLY A 503 -32.49 7.21 22.03
CA GLY A 503 -33.35 7.21 20.84
C GLY A 503 -32.86 6.31 19.70
N TRP A 504 -33.77 5.97 18.79
CA TRP A 504 -33.51 5.08 17.64
C TRP A 504 -32.49 5.61 16.64
N GLN A 505 -32.21 6.91 16.68
CA GLN A 505 -31.25 7.58 15.80
C GLN A 505 -30.18 8.34 16.62
N GLN A 506 -30.01 7.98 17.90
CA GLN A 506 -28.96 8.49 18.78
C GLN A 506 -27.78 7.53 18.78
N TRP A 507 -26.79 7.80 17.93
CA TRP A 507 -25.74 6.85 17.61
C TRP A 507 -24.57 6.87 18.59
N GLN A 508 -24.17 5.70 19.09
CA GLN A 508 -23.00 5.46 19.92
C GLN A 508 -22.12 4.36 19.30
N THR A 509 -20.80 4.52 19.38
CA THR A 509 -19.85 3.49 18.95
C THR A 509 -19.44 2.65 20.15
N VAL A 510 -19.65 1.33 20.06
CA VAL A 510 -19.47 0.40 21.17
C VAL A 510 -18.46 -0.68 20.76
N PRO A 511 -17.32 -0.80 21.46
CA PRO A 511 -16.36 -1.87 21.25
C PRO A 511 -16.67 -3.10 22.13
N ALA A 512 -16.35 -4.28 21.62
CA ALA A 512 -16.28 -5.55 22.35
C ALA A 512 -14.96 -6.26 22.04
N ASN A 513 -14.42 -6.95 23.03
CA ASN A 513 -13.20 -7.73 22.85
C ASN A 513 -13.50 -9.02 22.08
N ILE A 514 -12.56 -9.45 21.25
CA ILE A 514 -12.64 -10.76 20.59
C ILE A 514 -12.37 -11.87 21.61
N VAL A 515 -13.36 -12.75 21.78
CA VAL A 515 -13.30 -13.88 22.75
C VAL A 515 -12.86 -15.19 22.10
N ARG A 516 -12.77 -15.22 20.76
CA ARG A 516 -12.32 -16.38 19.99
C ARG A 516 -11.68 -15.95 18.68
N SER A 517 -10.57 -16.61 18.32
CA SER A 517 -9.82 -16.28 17.11
C SER A 517 -10.64 -16.47 15.84
N ALA A 518 -10.53 -15.52 14.91
CA ALA A 518 -11.09 -15.60 13.57
C ALA A 518 -9.99 -15.28 12.54
N THR A 519 -9.73 -16.18 11.60
CA THR A 519 -8.74 -16.00 10.53
C THR A 519 -9.26 -16.66 9.26
N GLY A 520 -8.90 -16.12 8.10
CA GLY A 520 -9.42 -16.56 6.82
C GLY A 520 -10.81 -15.98 6.53
N VAL A 521 -11.47 -16.54 5.52
CA VAL A 521 -12.75 -16.05 5.03
C VAL A 521 -13.89 -16.79 5.71
N HIS A 522 -14.82 -16.05 6.29
CA HIS A 522 -15.99 -16.60 7.00
C HIS A 522 -17.25 -15.83 6.63
N ASP A 523 -18.40 -16.52 6.59
CA ASP A 523 -19.68 -15.82 6.68
C ASP A 523 -19.82 -15.29 8.11
N VAL A 524 -20.06 -13.99 8.29
CA VAL A 524 -20.30 -13.42 9.63
C VAL A 524 -21.78 -13.23 9.84
N TYR A 525 -22.29 -13.73 10.95
CA TYR A 525 -23.66 -13.53 11.39
C TYR A 525 -23.68 -12.60 12.60
N LEU A 526 -24.46 -11.53 12.53
CA LEU A 526 -24.90 -10.82 13.73
C LEU A 526 -26.24 -11.44 14.14
N THR A 527 -26.27 -12.11 15.28
CA THR A 527 -27.51 -12.67 15.84
C THR A 527 -27.92 -11.89 17.07
N PHE A 528 -29.22 -11.72 17.27
CA PHE A 528 -29.76 -10.87 18.32
C PHE A 528 -30.42 -11.70 19.42
N GLY A 529 -29.88 -11.61 20.62
CA GLY A 529 -30.45 -12.21 21.83
C GLY A 529 -31.30 -11.20 22.61
N GLY A 530 -32.32 -11.66 23.33
CA GLY A 530 -33.20 -10.80 24.12
C GLY A 530 -34.66 -11.24 24.06
N GLY A 531 -35.56 -10.36 24.47
CA GLY A 531 -37.01 -10.56 24.37
C GLY A 531 -37.57 -10.24 22.98
N SER A 532 -38.88 -10.33 22.82
CA SER A 532 -39.59 -10.08 21.56
C SER A 532 -39.82 -8.60 21.23
N ALA A 533 -39.21 -7.68 21.98
CA ALA A 533 -39.33 -6.24 21.75
C ALA A 533 -38.07 -5.74 21.05
N ASP A 534 -38.25 -4.85 20.07
CA ASP A 534 -37.15 -4.21 19.36
C ASP A 534 -36.25 -3.49 20.36
N PHE A 535 -34.93 -3.66 20.23
CA PHE A 535 -33.99 -3.11 21.21
C PHE A 535 -32.80 -2.36 20.62
N VAL A 536 -32.51 -2.49 19.32
CA VAL A 536 -31.32 -1.86 18.72
C VAL A 536 -31.50 -1.52 17.24
N ASN A 537 -30.89 -0.43 16.79
CA ASN A 537 -30.56 -0.14 15.41
C ASN A 537 -29.03 -0.20 15.23
N ILE A 538 -28.58 -0.59 14.02
CA ILE A 538 -27.16 -0.71 13.67
C ILE A 538 -26.92 0.06 12.38
N ASN A 539 -25.96 0.98 12.42
CA ASN A 539 -25.51 1.73 11.24
C ASN A 539 -24.37 0.97 10.52
N TRP A 540 -23.30 0.65 11.25
CA TRP A 540 -22.17 -0.11 10.70
C TRP A 540 -21.43 -0.89 11.78
N PHE A 541 -20.59 -1.84 11.37
CA PHE A 541 -19.61 -2.49 12.25
C PHE A 541 -18.26 -2.66 11.56
N THR A 542 -17.22 -2.94 12.34
CA THR A 542 -15.88 -3.26 11.84
C THR A 542 -15.13 -4.15 12.84
N PHE A 543 -14.17 -4.92 12.35
CA PHE A 543 -13.20 -5.61 13.19
C PHE A 543 -11.88 -4.83 13.19
N THR A 544 -11.22 -4.72 14.33
CA THR A 544 -9.94 -4.02 14.46
C THR A 544 -8.86 -4.94 15.01
N ARG A 545 -7.60 -4.62 14.69
CA ARG A 545 -6.41 -5.32 15.21
C ARG A 545 -5.91 -4.73 16.50
#